data_AF-A0A8J5V6D5-F1
#
_entry.id   AF-A0A8J5V6D5-F1
#
_cell.length_a   1.000
_cell.length_b   1.000
_cell.length_c   1.000
_cell.angle_alpha   90.00
_cell.angle_beta   90.00
_cell.angle_gamma   90.00
#
_symmetry.space_group_name_H-M   'P 1'
#
loop_
_entity.id
_entity.type
_entity.pdbx_description
1 polymer ?
#
loop_
_entity_poly.entity_id
_entity_poly.type
_entity_poly.pdbx_seq_one_letter_code
_entity_poly.pdbx_strand_id
1 'polypeptide(L)'
;MQALARKARGLLQPARAAASAGQVQPVRGIVVQVRDGNLERALTVMERKMRSSGIERLIRRRTDHHVKDSEKRVLARKALMQRVRSQELGRRLRDILIKKIRSAPPSSHYLRLLLRHSCVLVVASSCGS
;
A
#
# COMPACT_ATOMS: atom_id res chain seq x y z
N MET A 1 -28.23 -44.68 19.63
CA MET A 1 -26.90 -44.06 19.82
C MET A 1 -27.02 -42.56 19.51
N GLN A 2 -27.72 -41.83 20.38
CA GLN A 2 -27.20 -40.84 21.35
C GLN A 2 -26.74 -39.50 20.73
N ALA A 3 -27.43 -38.47 21.17
CA ALA A 3 -27.23 -37.06 20.89
C ALA A 3 -25.97 -36.52 21.57
N LEU A 4 -25.24 -35.62 20.88
CA LEU A 4 -24.27 -34.73 21.52
C LEU A 4 -24.70 -33.28 21.28
N ALA A 5 -25.40 -32.79 22.30
CA ALA A 5 -25.74 -31.40 22.50
C ALA A 5 -24.57 -30.66 23.18
N ARG A 6 -24.38 -29.39 22.78
CA ARG A 6 -23.91 -28.26 23.61
C ARG A 6 -22.49 -28.32 24.21
N LYS A 7 -21.61 -27.41 23.78
CA LYS A 7 -21.09 -26.27 24.58
C LYS A 7 -19.89 -25.61 23.89
N ALA A 8 -20.05 -24.35 23.49
CA ALA A 8 -18.96 -23.38 23.48
C ALA A 8 -19.59 -21.99 23.72
N ARG A 9 -19.82 -21.67 24.99
CA ARG A 9 -20.18 -20.32 25.47
C ARG A 9 -18.93 -19.70 26.08
N GLY A 10 -18.66 -18.45 25.72
CA GLY A 10 -17.69 -17.55 26.36
C GLY A 10 -16.36 -17.50 25.60
N LEU A 11 -15.79 -16.34 25.28
CA LEU A 11 -15.95 -15.01 25.84
C LEU A 11 -15.61 -13.96 24.76
N LEU A 12 -16.61 -13.20 24.32
CA LEU A 12 -16.35 -11.89 23.71
C LEU A 12 -17.33 -10.91 24.36
N GLN A 13 -16.81 -10.15 25.32
CA GLN A 13 -17.55 -9.06 25.96
C GLN A 13 -17.76 -7.95 24.93
N PRO A 14 -19.00 -7.49 24.65
CA PRO A 14 -19.19 -6.25 23.93
C PRO A 14 -19.05 -5.10 24.93
N ALA A 15 -17.98 -4.32 24.79
CA ALA A 15 -17.85 -3.05 25.49
C ALA A 15 -19.00 -2.12 25.04
N ARG A 16 -19.96 -1.87 25.93
CA ARG A 16 -20.92 -0.77 25.80
C ARG A 16 -20.18 0.54 26.06
N ALA A 17 -19.96 1.31 25.01
CA ALA A 17 -19.77 2.75 25.12
C ALA A 17 -20.79 3.41 24.19
N ALA A 18 -21.76 4.10 24.79
CA ALA A 18 -22.71 4.93 24.09
C ALA A 18 -22.02 6.23 23.65
N ALA A 19 -22.01 6.51 22.35
CA ALA A 19 -22.00 7.86 21.80
C ALA A 19 -22.43 7.78 20.33
N SER A 20 -23.53 8.46 20.02
CA SER A 20 -24.10 8.66 18.70
C SER A 20 -23.07 9.19 17.72
N ALA A 21 -22.75 8.42 16.68
CA ALA A 21 -22.22 8.93 15.43
C ALA A 21 -23.10 8.34 14.33
N GLY A 22 -23.88 9.21 13.68
CA GLY A 22 -24.76 8.83 12.58
C GLY A 22 -24.01 7.90 11.62
N GLN A 23 -24.65 6.79 11.26
CA GLN A 23 -24.20 5.95 10.17
C GLN A 23 -24.22 6.77 8.89
N VAL A 24 -23.15 7.53 8.65
CA VAL A 24 -22.87 8.14 7.36
C VAL A 24 -22.73 6.96 6.43
N GLN A 25 -23.74 6.74 5.58
CA GLN A 25 -23.64 5.82 4.47
C GLN A 25 -22.29 6.10 3.80
N PRO A 26 -21.45 5.09 3.54
CA PRO A 26 -20.21 5.33 2.83
C PRO A 26 -20.59 5.96 1.49
N VAL A 27 -20.29 7.26 1.34
CA VAL A 27 -20.47 7.97 0.08
C VAL A 27 -19.71 7.15 -0.96
N ARG A 28 -20.43 6.63 -1.95
CA ARG A 28 -19.83 5.78 -2.98
C ARG A 28 -18.91 6.66 -3.84
N GLY A 29 -17.59 6.53 -3.69
CA GLY A 29 -16.61 7.24 -4.51
C GLY A 29 -15.35 7.66 -3.77
N ILE A 30 -14.37 8.20 -4.51
CA ILE A 30 -13.16 8.80 -3.92
C ILE A 30 -13.51 10.23 -3.54
N VAL A 31 -13.78 10.45 -2.25
CA VAL A 31 -14.03 11.79 -1.70
C VAL A 31 -12.90 12.22 -0.76
N VAL A 32 -12.55 13.50 -0.82
CA VAL A 32 -11.55 14.14 0.04
C VAL A 32 -12.09 15.50 0.47
N GLN A 33 -12.07 15.77 1.78
CA GLN A 33 -12.38 17.10 2.30
C GLN A 33 -11.15 17.99 2.18
N VAL A 34 -11.35 19.23 1.72
CA VAL A 34 -10.31 20.25 1.71
C VAL A 34 -10.27 20.88 3.09
N ARG A 35 -9.14 20.78 3.78
CA ARG A 35 -8.90 21.43 5.07
C ARG A 35 -8.03 22.67 4.87
N ASP A 36 -8.28 23.68 5.70
CA ASP A 36 -7.42 24.87 5.83
C ASP A 36 -7.20 25.65 4.52
N GLY A 37 -8.18 25.59 3.60
CA GLY A 37 -8.09 26.22 2.28
C GLY A 37 -7.02 25.60 1.35
N ASN A 38 -6.39 24.48 1.72
CA ASN A 38 -5.29 23.90 0.96
C ASN A 38 -5.78 22.86 -0.07
N LEU A 39 -6.13 23.35 -1.26
CA LEU A 39 -6.62 22.52 -2.36
C LEU A 39 -5.55 21.58 -2.92
N GLU A 40 -4.30 22.02 -3.05
CA GLU A 40 -3.21 21.22 -3.63
C GLU A 40 -2.95 19.95 -2.83
N ARG A 41 -2.95 20.07 -1.49
CA ARG A 41 -2.82 18.92 -0.60
C ARG A 41 -4.00 17.96 -0.75
N ALA A 42 -5.21 18.47 -0.86
CA ALA A 42 -6.40 17.65 -1.07
C ALA A 42 -6.36 16.91 -2.41
N LEU A 43 -5.94 17.57 -3.49
CA LEU A 43 -5.76 16.97 -4.81
C LEU A 43 -4.68 15.87 -4.79
N THR A 44 -3.56 16.11 -4.11
CA THR A 44 -2.50 15.09 -3.95
C THR A 44 -3.01 13.85 -3.21
N VAL A 45 -3.80 14.06 -2.14
CA VAL A 45 -4.43 12.96 -1.39
C VAL A 45 -5.45 12.22 -2.25
N MET A 46 -6.23 12.95 -3.05
CA MET A 46 -7.20 12.37 -3.98
C MET A 46 -6.51 11.53 -5.06
N GLU A 47 -5.44 12.04 -5.67
CA GLU A 47 -4.65 11.31 -6.67
C GLU A 47 -4.07 10.02 -6.08
N ARG A 48 -3.55 10.08 -4.84
CA ARG A 48 -3.04 8.89 -4.14
C ARG A 48 -4.14 7.85 -3.89
N LYS A 49 -5.32 8.28 -3.44
CA LYS A 49 -6.51 7.41 -3.25
C LYS A 49 -7.00 6.81 -4.59
N MET A 50 -6.91 7.59 -5.68
CA MET A 50 -7.24 7.16 -7.03
C MET A 50 -6.26 6.11 -7.56
N ARG A 51 -4.97 6.31 -7.32
CA ARG A 51 -3.90 5.36 -7.68
C ARG A 51 -4.02 4.05 -6.92
N SER A 52 -4.21 4.12 -5.60
CA SER A 52 -4.27 2.94 -4.73
C SER A 52 -5.51 2.09 -4.96
N SER A 53 -6.66 2.71 -5.24
CA SER A 53 -7.90 2.00 -5.60
C SER A 53 -7.79 1.29 -6.96
N GLY A 54 -6.78 1.61 -7.77
CA GLY A 54 -6.59 1.03 -9.09
C GLY A 54 -7.52 1.60 -10.16
N ILE A 55 -8.38 2.58 -9.82
CA ILE A 55 -9.32 3.19 -10.77
C ILE A 55 -8.58 3.90 -11.91
N GLU A 56 -7.43 4.52 -11.64
CA GLU A 56 -6.60 5.14 -12.70
C GLU A 56 -6.19 4.11 -13.76
N ARG A 57 -5.82 2.90 -13.33
CA ARG A 57 -5.44 1.82 -14.25
C ARG A 57 -6.64 1.33 -15.03
N LEU A 58 -7.82 1.27 -14.41
CA LEU A 58 -9.06 0.87 -15.09
C LEU A 58 -9.49 1.90 -16.14
N ILE A 59 -9.37 3.19 -15.83
CA ILE A 59 -9.67 4.29 -16.76
C ILE A 59 -8.68 4.28 -17.93
N ARG A 60 -7.37 4.18 -17.67
CA ARG A 60 -6.36 4.17 -18.74
C ARG A 60 -6.36 2.91 -19.60
N ARG A 61 -6.81 1.77 -19.05
CA ARG A 61 -6.89 0.49 -19.78
C ARG A 61 -8.20 0.32 -20.53
N ARG A 62 -9.17 1.24 -20.37
CA ARG A 62 -10.39 1.21 -21.17
C ARG A 62 -9.96 1.32 -22.63
N THR A 63 -10.20 0.25 -23.38
CA THR A 63 -9.99 0.24 -24.81
C THR A 63 -11.28 0.71 -25.47
N ASP A 64 -11.20 1.70 -26.35
CA ASP A 64 -12.34 2.13 -27.16
C ASP A 64 -12.73 1.06 -28.20
N HIS A 65 -11.82 0.13 -28.48
CA HIS A 65 -12.00 -0.98 -29.40
C HIS A 65 -12.14 -2.34 -28.69
N HIS A 66 -12.94 -3.21 -29.30
CA HIS A 66 -13.10 -4.59 -28.85
C HIS A 66 -11.87 -5.43 -29.20
N VAL A 67 -11.29 -6.07 -28.18
CA VAL A 67 -10.21 -7.05 -28.32
C VAL A 67 -10.82 -8.45 -28.25
N LYS A 68 -10.48 -9.33 -29.19
CA LYS A 68 -10.96 -10.72 -29.20
C LYS A 68 -10.35 -11.52 -28.05
N ASP A 69 -11.01 -12.60 -27.61
CA ASP A 69 -10.56 -13.36 -26.44
C ASP A 69 -9.23 -14.10 -26.65
N SER A 70 -8.92 -14.51 -27.90
CA SER A 70 -7.61 -15.05 -28.27
C SER A 70 -6.49 -14.05 -28.00
N GLU A 71 -6.68 -12.79 -28.38
CA GLU A 71 -5.72 -11.71 -28.17
C GLU A 71 -5.60 -11.34 -26.69
N LYS A 72 -6.73 -11.28 -25.97
CA LYS A 72 -6.72 -11.05 -24.50
C LYS A 72 -5.84 -12.07 -23.79
N ARG A 73 -5.92 -13.36 -24.16
CA ARG A 73 -5.09 -14.43 -23.58
C ARG A 73 -3.60 -14.21 -23.84
N VAL A 74 -3.25 -13.78 -25.06
CA VAL A 74 -1.85 -13.48 -25.42
C VAL A 74 -1.33 -12.27 -24.63
N LEU A 75 -2.12 -11.22 -24.50
CA LEU A 75 -1.75 -10.02 -23.73
C LEU A 75 -1.57 -10.34 -22.24
N ALA A 76 -2.47 -11.13 -21.66
CA ALA A 76 -2.36 -11.58 -20.27
C ALA A 76 -1.08 -12.39 -20.04
N ARG A 77 -0.75 -13.32 -20.95
CA ARG A 77 0.48 -14.12 -20.88
C ARG A 77 1.73 -13.25 -20.98
N LYS A 78 1.77 -12.30 -21.91
CA LYS A 78 2.88 -11.34 -22.05
C LYS A 78 3.07 -10.50 -20.79
N ALA A 79 1.98 -9.97 -20.21
CA ALA A 79 2.02 -9.20 -18.97
C ALA A 79 2.51 -10.04 -17.78
N LEU A 80 2.12 -11.32 -17.70
CA LEU A 80 2.62 -12.25 -16.68
C LEU A 80 4.13 -12.45 -16.81
N MET A 81 4.62 -12.78 -18.02
CA MET A 81 6.05 -12.97 -18.25
C MET A 81 6.87 -11.72 -17.93
N GLN A 82 6.36 -10.53 -18.27
CA GLN A 82 7.01 -9.27 -17.92
C GLN A 82 7.11 -9.06 -16.40
N ARG A 83 6.06 -9.39 -15.65
CA ARG A 83 6.06 -9.31 -14.18
C ARG A 83 7.05 -10.29 -13.54
N VAL A 84 7.08 -11.53 -14.01
CA VAL A 84 8.03 -12.54 -13.52
C VAL A 84 9.46 -12.06 -13.78
N ARG A 85 9.74 -11.61 -15.01
CA ARG A 85 11.06 -11.08 -15.39
C ARG A 85 11.48 -9.90 -14.51
N SER A 86 10.58 -8.94 -14.23
CA SER A 86 10.94 -7.78 -13.39
C SER A 86 11.15 -8.16 -11.92
N GLN A 87 10.41 -9.14 -11.40
CA GLN A 87 10.62 -9.66 -10.04
C GLN A 87 11.96 -10.38 -9.91
N GLU A 88 12.31 -11.24 -10.88
CA GLU A 88 13.60 -11.94 -10.89
C GLU A 88 14.78 -10.95 -10.96
N LEU A 89 14.67 -9.93 -11.82
CA LEU A 89 15.67 -8.86 -11.88
C LEU A 89 15.76 -8.11 -10.55
N GLY A 90 14.63 -7.78 -9.93
CA GLY A 90 14.60 -7.13 -8.61
C GLY A 90 15.26 -7.97 -7.51
N ARG A 91 15.08 -9.29 -7.52
CA ARG A 91 15.75 -10.21 -6.58
C ARG A 91 17.27 -10.21 -6.81
N ARG A 92 17.71 -10.37 -8.07
CA ARG A 92 19.14 -10.34 -8.42
C ARG A 92 19.81 -9.03 -8.01
N LEU A 93 19.15 -7.89 -8.22
CA LEU A 93 19.66 -6.58 -7.79
C LEU A 93 19.77 -6.46 -6.27
N ARG A 94 18.78 -6.95 -5.52
CA ARG A 94 18.85 -7.00 -4.05
C ARG A 94 20.01 -7.88 -3.58
N ASP A 95 20.21 -9.04 -4.19
CA ASP A 95 21.31 -9.93 -3.84
C ASP A 95 22.68 -9.29 -4.11
N ILE A 96 22.82 -8.58 -5.24
CA ILE A 96 24.02 -7.81 -5.56
C ILE A 96 24.24 -6.70 -4.54
N LEU A 97 23.20 -5.95 -4.17
CA LEU A 97 23.29 -4.88 -3.16
C LEU A 97 23.72 -5.43 -1.80
N ILE A 98 23.14 -6.55 -1.36
CA ILE A 98 23.49 -7.21 -0.10
C ILE A 98 24.96 -7.69 -0.13
N LYS A 99 25.39 -8.31 -1.23
CA LYS A 99 26.79 -8.72 -1.39
C LYS A 99 27.74 -7.54 -1.30
N LYS A 100 27.42 -6.41 -1.96
CA LYS A 100 28.23 -5.18 -1.91
C LYS A 100 28.33 -4.59 -0.50
N ILE A 101 27.24 -4.59 0.27
CA ILE A 101 27.23 -4.08 1.65
C ILE A 101 28.04 -5.01 2.57
N ARG A 102 27.91 -6.33 2.39
CA ARG A 102 28.64 -7.33 3.18
C ARG A 102 30.15 -7.37 2.90
N SER A 103 30.57 -7.12 1.66
CA SER A 103 31.98 -7.14 1.28
C SER A 103 32.70 -5.80 1.48
N ALA A 104 31.99 -4.75 1.92
CA ALA A 104 32.61 -3.48 2.26
C ALA A 104 33.30 -3.62 3.64
N PRO A 105 34.62 -3.41 3.75
CA PRO A 105 35.26 -3.35 5.06
C PRO A 105 34.64 -2.19 5.87
N PRO A 106 34.53 -2.31 7.20
CA PRO A 106 34.05 -1.22 8.04
C PRO A 106 35.12 -0.13 8.05
N SER A 107 35.09 0.76 7.04
CA SER A 107 35.76 2.05 7.14
C SER A 107 35.03 2.83 8.23
N SER A 108 35.61 2.74 9.43
CA SER A 108 35.18 3.24 10.74
C SER A 108 34.91 4.76 10.83
N HIS A 109 34.68 5.43 9.70
CA HIS A 109 34.41 6.87 9.62
C HIS A 109 32.95 7.21 9.26
N TYR A 110 32.20 6.32 8.59
CA TYR A 110 30.84 6.64 8.13
C TYR A 110 29.75 6.37 9.18
N LEU A 111 29.96 5.42 10.11
CA LEU A 111 28.96 5.09 11.15
C LEU A 111 28.72 6.26 12.12
N ARG A 112 29.71 7.13 12.37
CA ARG A 112 29.53 8.34 13.20
C ARG A 112 28.76 9.46 12.49
N LEU A 113 28.84 9.56 11.16
CA LEU A 113 28.13 10.60 10.40
C LEU A 113 26.64 10.27 10.20
N LEU A 114 26.31 8.98 9.96
CA LEU A 114 24.94 8.51 9.78
C LEU A 114 24.12 8.54 11.08
N LEU A 115 24.74 8.26 12.24
CA LEU A 115 24.08 8.36 13.55
C LEU A 115 23.79 9.81 13.96
N ARG A 116 24.55 10.79 13.44
CA ARG A 116 24.27 12.22 13.61
C ARG A 116 23.13 12.72 12.70
N HIS A 117 23.02 12.19 11.47
CA HIS A 117 21.95 12.59 10.54
C HIS A 117 20.59 11.94 10.84
N SER A 118 20.57 10.70 11.36
CA SER A 118 19.32 10.04 11.75
C SER A 118 18.63 10.75 12.93
N CYS A 119 19.39 11.39 13.83
CA CYS A 119 18.81 12.13 14.95
C CYS A 119 18.10 13.43 14.51
N VAL A 120 18.57 14.11 13.46
CA VAL A 120 17.95 15.34 12.94
C VAL A 120 16.65 15.05 12.17
N LEU A 121 16.58 13.94 11.43
CA LEU A 121 15.40 13.60 10.61
C LEU A 121 14.21 13.07 11.41
N VAL A 122 14.44 12.41 12.56
CA VAL A 122 13.36 11.91 13.42
C VAL A 122 12.63 13.07 14.11
N VAL A 123 13.33 14.14 14.51
CA VAL A 123 12.70 15.32 15.14
C VAL A 123 11.81 16.08 14.16
N ALA A 124 12.15 16.12 12.86
CA ALA A 124 11.36 16.84 11.86
C ALA A 124 10.02 16.16 11.50
N SER A 125 9.85 14.87 11.77
CA SER A 125 8.63 14.12 11.39
C SER A 125 7.53 14.12 12.45
N SER A 126 7.80 14.67 13.65
CA SER A 126 6.85 14.69 14.78
C SER A 126 6.06 16.00 14.92
N CYS A 127 6.40 17.04 14.16
CA CYS A 127 5.65 18.31 14.12
C CYS A 127 4.91 18.45 12.78
N GLY A 128 3.75 17.80 12.67
CA GLY A 128 2.92 17.86 11.48
C GLY A 128 1.59 17.16 11.67
N SER A 129 0.94 17.41 12.81
CA SER A 129 -0.48 17.11 13.04
C SER A 129 -1.34 18.25 12.54
#